data_AF-A0A7R9YKW8-F1
#
_entry.id   AF-A0A7R9YKW8-F1
#
_cell.length_a   1.000
_cell.length_b   1.000
_cell.length_c   1.000
_cell.angle_alpha   90.00
_cell.angle_beta   90.00
_cell.angle_gamma   90.00
#
_symmetry.space_group_name_H-M   'P 1'
#
loop_
_entity.id
_entity.type
_entity.pdbx_description
1 polymer ?
#
loop_
_entity_poly.entity_id
_entity_poly.type
_entity_poly.pdbx_seq_one_letter_code
_entity_poly.pdbx_strand_id
1 'polypeptide(L)'
;VEQRLLSRKLKLRVKIPDIEKTLGVVTRMKQAQEEGETELRAHYELSDAVYAKARVPLLEQQPVFLWLGANVMLEYGLDEAIALLTSNLRMAQQTLAQLVSDLAFLKDQMTTSEVNIARVFNWDVRERRKRGEGTAGAAGADAESEGK
;
A
#
# COMPACT_ATOMS: atom_id res chain seq x y z
N VAL A 1 -8.36 -11.91 6.24
CA VAL A 1 -7.15 -11.82 5.37
C VAL A 1 -7.19 -10.55 4.53
N GLU A 2 -8.30 -10.27 3.83
CA GLU A 2 -8.50 -9.05 3.03
C GLU A 2 -8.18 -7.73 3.78
N GLN A 3 -8.69 -7.56 5.01
CA GLN A 3 -8.42 -6.37 5.84
C GLN A 3 -6.92 -6.09 6.08
N ARG A 4 -6.12 -7.16 6.20
CA ARG A 4 -4.66 -7.03 6.35
C ARG A 4 -4.00 -6.55 5.05
N LEU A 5 -4.48 -7.05 3.90
CA LEU A 5 -3.98 -6.64 2.58
C LEU A 5 -4.38 -5.21 2.25
N LEU A 6 -5.61 -4.79 2.58
CA LEU A 6 -6.07 -3.40 2.45
C LEU A 6 -5.23 -2.44 3.28
N SER A 7 -4.98 -2.78 4.55
CA SER A 7 -4.11 -2.00 5.43
C SER A 7 -2.69 -1.87 4.88
N ARG A 8 -2.14 -2.96 4.32
CA ARG A 8 -0.81 -2.96 3.71
C ARG A 8 -0.76 -2.11 2.43
N LYS A 9 -1.79 -2.18 1.58
CA LYS A 9 -1.94 -1.35 0.38
C LYS A 9 -1.97 0.15 0.73
N LEU A 10 -2.74 0.54 1.75
CA LEU A 10 -2.80 1.94 2.19
C LEU A 10 -1.45 2.45 2.67
N LYS A 11 -0.74 1.66 3.50
CA LYS A 11 0.62 2.01 3.96
C LYS A 11 1.59 2.19 2.80
N LEU A 12 1.56 1.30 1.80
CA LEU A 12 2.43 1.42 0.62
C LEU A 12 2.08 2.64 -0.24
N ARG A 13 0.79 2.98 -0.40
CA ARG A 13 0.37 4.18 -1.14
C ARG A 13 0.87 5.49 -0.52
N VAL A 14 1.03 5.53 0.81
CA VAL A 14 1.62 6.69 1.49
C VAL A 14 3.15 6.67 1.36
N LYS A 15 3.77 5.50 1.53
CA LYS A 15 5.24 5.39 1.51
C LYS A 15 5.88 5.62 0.14
N ILE A 16 5.24 5.22 -0.95
CA ILE A 16 5.81 5.38 -2.30
C ILE A 16 6.14 6.85 -2.62
N PRO A 17 5.21 7.82 -2.47
CA PRO A 17 5.53 9.22 -2.75
C PRO A 17 6.57 9.79 -1.77
N ASP A 18 6.66 9.28 -0.54
CA ASP A 18 7.70 9.69 0.40
C ASP A 18 9.10 9.22 -0.07
N ILE A 19 9.21 7.99 -0.59
CA ILE A 19 10.45 7.47 -1.19
C ILE A 19 10.80 8.25 -2.46
N GLU A 20 9.82 8.57 -3.32
CA GLU A 20 10.02 9.39 -4.53
C GLU A 20 10.54 10.78 -4.21
N LYS A 21 9.95 11.46 -3.22
CA LYS A 21 10.44 12.78 -2.75
C LYS A 21 11.86 12.69 -2.22
N THR A 22 12.15 11.68 -1.40
CA THR A 22 13.49 11.48 -0.83
C THR A 22 14.52 11.22 -1.92
N LEU A 23 14.18 10.38 -2.91
CA LEU A 23 15.03 10.13 -4.07
C LEU A 23 15.27 11.42 -4.86
N GLY A 24 14.22 12.23 -5.09
CA GLY A 24 14.33 13.52 -5.77
C GLY A 24 15.29 14.49 -5.08
N VAL A 25 15.28 14.54 -3.74
CA VAL A 25 16.22 15.36 -2.96
C VAL A 25 17.66 14.86 -3.14
N VAL A 26 17.90 13.56 -2.97
CA VAL A 26 19.26 12.99 -3.07
C VAL A 26 19.81 13.13 -4.50
N THR A 27 18.99 12.91 -5.52
CA THR A 27 19.39 13.12 -6.93
C THR A 27 19.71 14.60 -7.19
N ARG A 28 18.93 15.53 -6.64
CA ARG A 28 19.22 16.96 -6.78
C ARG A 28 20.51 17.37 -6.08
N MET A 29 20.80 16.80 -4.91
CA MET A 29 22.08 17.03 -4.23
C MET A 29 23.27 16.53 -5.06
N LYS A 30 23.13 15.34 -5.66
CA LYS A 30 24.15 14.79 -6.57
C LYS A 30 24.35 15.67 -7.81
N GLN A 31 23.27 16.12 -8.45
CA GLN A 31 23.36 17.01 -9.62
C GLN A 31 24.04 18.34 -9.27
N ALA A 32 23.68 18.94 -8.15
CA ALA A 32 24.31 20.18 -7.68
C ALA A 32 25.82 19.99 -7.43
N GLN A 33 26.23 18.82 -6.93
CA GLN A 33 27.64 18.48 -6.77
C GLN A 33 28.36 18.33 -8.12
N GLU A 34 27.74 17.69 -9.10
CA GLU A 34 28.29 17.53 -10.47
C GLU A 34 28.39 18.88 -11.22
N GLU A 35 27.45 19.80 -10.97
CA GLU A 35 27.42 21.16 -11.53
C GLU A 35 28.45 22.10 -10.87
N GLY A 36 29.13 21.66 -9.81
CA GLY A 36 30.13 22.45 -9.09
C GLY A 36 29.55 23.48 -8.14
N GLU A 37 28.27 23.34 -7.74
CA GLU A 37 27.70 24.16 -6.68
C GLU A 37 28.34 23.83 -5.34
N THR A 38 28.68 24.86 -4.56
CA THR A 38 29.34 24.70 -3.25
C THR A 38 28.35 24.66 -2.09
N GLU A 39 27.14 25.18 -2.27
CA GLU A 39 26.12 25.27 -1.22
C GLU A 39 24.71 25.12 -1.79
N LEU A 40 23.91 24.21 -1.20
CA LEU A 40 22.48 24.11 -1.45
C LEU A 40 21.71 24.93 -0.40
N ARG A 41 20.87 25.86 -0.86
CA ARG A 41 19.94 26.61 0.01
C ARG A 41 18.63 25.85 0.15
N ALA A 42 18.28 25.44 1.37
CA ALA A 42 17.06 24.72 1.65
C ALA A 42 16.35 25.28 2.88
N HIS A 43 15.02 25.11 2.91
CA HIS A 43 14.22 25.35 4.09
C HIS A 43 14.07 24.02 4.83
N TYR A 44 14.62 23.92 6.04
CA TYR A 44 14.50 22.71 6.85
C TYR A 44 13.42 22.91 7.93
N GLU A 45 12.65 21.86 8.19
CA GLU A 45 11.61 21.86 9.20
C GLU A 45 12.22 21.54 10.58
N LEU A 46 12.04 22.46 11.54
CA LEU A 46 12.46 22.29 12.93
C LEU A 46 11.37 21.61 13.77
N SER A 47 10.12 21.96 13.47
CA SER A 47 8.89 21.57 14.15
C SER A 47 7.74 21.73 13.15
N ASP A 48 6.59 21.13 13.45
CA ASP A 48 5.37 21.28 12.65
C ASP A 48 5.09 22.78 12.39
N ALA A 49 4.97 23.14 11.11
CA ALA A 49 4.83 24.50 10.58
C ALA A 49 5.98 25.51 10.88
N VAL A 50 7.13 25.08 11.43
CA VAL A 50 8.28 25.93 11.73
C VAL A 50 9.46 25.57 10.83
N TYR A 51 9.81 26.48 9.91
CA TYR A 51 10.88 26.31 8.94
C TYR A 51 12.03 27.30 9.18
N ALA A 52 13.26 26.83 9.02
CA ALA A 52 14.45 27.66 9.05
C ALA A 52 15.23 27.57 7.73
N LYS A 53 15.92 28.66 7.39
CA LYS A 53 16.78 28.74 6.20
C LYS A 53 18.14 28.12 6.55
N ALA A 54 18.50 27.04 5.86
CA ALA A 54 19.81 26.41 5.97
C ALA A 54 20.61 26.57 4.67
N ARG A 55 21.93 26.65 4.85
CA ARG A 55 22.91 26.45 3.79
C ARG A 55 23.57 25.10 4.05
N VAL A 56 23.38 24.17 3.12
CA VAL A 56 23.97 22.83 3.19
C VAL A 56 25.22 22.85 2.30
N PRO A 57 26.44 22.74 2.88
CA PRO A 57 27.65 22.69 2.08
C PRO A 57 27.70 21.38 1.30
N LEU A 58 27.94 21.44 -0.01
CA LEU A 58 28.09 20.27 -0.87
C LEU A 58 29.57 19.86 -0.84
N LEU A 59 29.90 18.88 0.00
CA LEU A 59 31.26 18.35 0.12
C LEU A 59 31.44 17.17 -0.85
N GLU A 60 32.66 16.94 -1.33
CA GLU A 60 32.97 15.82 -2.24
C GLU A 60 32.56 14.45 -1.68
N GLN A 61 32.59 14.30 -0.35
CA GLN A 61 32.10 13.13 0.38
C GLN A 61 31.02 13.55 1.38
N GLN A 62 29.86 13.99 0.89
CA GLN A 62 28.73 14.28 1.76
C GLN A 62 27.92 13.00 2.01
N PRO A 63 27.97 12.44 3.23
CA PRO A 63 27.11 11.32 3.56
C PRO A 63 25.66 11.77 3.76
N VAL A 64 24.74 10.88 3.41
CA VAL A 64 23.32 11.01 3.71
C VAL A 64 22.94 9.95 4.73
N PHE A 65 22.19 10.35 5.74
CA PHE A 65 21.68 9.44 6.76
C PHE A 65 20.28 8.97 6.40
N LEU A 66 20.09 7.65 6.27
CA LEU A 66 18.82 7.03 5.95
C LEU A 66 18.28 6.25 7.14
N TRP A 67 16.99 6.42 7.41
CA TRP A 67 16.28 5.66 8.42
C TRP A 67 15.75 4.35 7.84
N LEU A 68 16.26 3.22 8.32
CA LEU A 68 15.89 1.88 7.82
C LEU A 68 14.75 1.25 8.62
N GLY A 69 14.37 1.86 9.75
CA GLY A 69 13.40 1.34 10.70
C GLY A 69 14.05 0.65 11.89
N ALA A 70 13.22 0.11 12.79
CA ALA A 70 13.67 -0.55 14.03
C ALA A 70 14.64 0.30 14.88
N ASN A 71 14.47 1.62 14.87
CA ASN A 71 15.37 2.59 15.55
C ASN A 71 16.81 2.59 15.03
N VAL A 72 17.01 2.23 13.76
CA VAL A 72 18.33 2.21 13.11
C VAL A 72 18.39 3.25 11.99
N MET A 73 19.43 4.08 12.08
CA MET A 73 19.88 5.01 11.04
C MET A 73 21.25 4.56 10.54
N LEU A 74 21.47 4.58 9.23
CA LEU A 74 22.77 4.29 8.64
C LEU A 74 23.22 5.40 7.69
N GLU A 75 24.52 5.55 7.62
CA GLU A 75 25.22 6.48 6.74
C GLU A 75 25.44 5.84 5.38
N TYR A 76 25.14 6.58 4.30
CA TYR A 76 25.32 6.15 2.92
C TYR A 76 25.94 7.27 2.09
N GLY A 77 26.80 6.91 1.14
CA GLY A 77 27.20 7.83 0.08
C GLY A 77 26.02 8.16 -0.84
N LEU A 78 26.07 9.28 -1.57
CA LEU A 78 24.99 9.70 -2.47
C LEU A 78 24.63 8.63 -3.51
N ASP A 79 25.64 8.00 -4.13
CA ASP A 79 25.42 6.95 -5.13
C ASP A 79 24.75 5.70 -4.56
N GLU A 80 25.21 5.25 -3.39
CA GLU A 80 24.66 4.09 -2.71
C GLU A 80 23.23 4.36 -2.22
N ALA A 81 22.98 5.57 -1.70
CA ALA A 81 21.65 6.01 -1.30
C ALA A 81 20.68 6.03 -2.49
N ILE A 82 21.09 6.53 -3.65
CA ILE A 82 20.28 6.51 -4.88
C ILE A 82 19.97 5.08 -5.30
N ALA A 83 20.98 4.20 -5.33
CA ALA A 83 20.79 2.80 -5.69
C ALA A 83 19.83 2.08 -4.73
N LEU A 84 19.98 2.30 -3.42
CA LEU A 84 19.14 1.73 -2.38
C LEU A 84 17.69 2.22 -2.48
N LEU A 85 17.49 3.53 -2.60
CA LEU A 85 16.17 4.15 -2.72
C LEU A 85 15.46 3.72 -4.01
N THR A 86 16.19 3.63 -5.13
CA THR A 86 15.64 3.15 -6.41
C THR A 86 15.21 1.69 -6.34
N SER A 87 16.05 0.83 -5.75
CA SER A 87 15.72 -0.58 -5.54
C SER A 87 14.49 -0.73 -4.64
N ASN A 88 14.42 0.04 -3.54
CA ASN A 88 13.30 0.02 -2.61
C ASN A 88 12.00 0.52 -3.25
N LEU A 89 12.07 1.61 -4.04
CA LEU A 89 10.94 2.13 -4.81
C LEU A 89 10.38 1.08 -5.78
N ARG A 90 11.26 0.42 -6.54
CA ARG A 90 10.86 -0.65 -7.46
C ARG A 90 10.19 -1.80 -6.71
N MET A 91 10.77 -2.25 -5.60
CA MET A 91 10.19 -3.31 -4.77
C MET A 91 8.82 -2.90 -4.19
N ALA A 92 8.68 -1.65 -3.74
CA ALA A 92 7.43 -1.13 -3.20
C ALA A 92 6.33 -1.06 -4.27
N GLN A 93 6.66 -0.60 -5.49
CA GLN A 93 5.74 -0.56 -6.62
C GLN A 93 5.32 -1.96 -7.08
N GLN A 94 6.26 -2.90 -7.19
CA GLN A 94 5.96 -4.31 -7.50
C GLN A 94 5.06 -4.94 -6.44
N THR A 95 5.37 -4.72 -5.16
CA THR A 95 4.55 -5.21 -4.05
C THR A 95 3.15 -4.61 -4.10
N LEU A 96 3.01 -3.32 -4.44
CA LEU A 96 1.70 -2.68 -4.59
C LEU A 96 0.90 -3.31 -5.73
N ALA A 97 1.51 -3.54 -6.89
CA ALA A 97 0.86 -4.19 -8.02
C ALA A 97 0.40 -5.61 -7.68
N GLN A 98 1.24 -6.39 -7.01
CA GLN A 98 0.89 -7.73 -6.53
C GLN A 98 -0.30 -7.68 -5.56
N LEU A 99 -0.27 -6.79 -4.57
CA LEU A 99 -1.37 -6.65 -3.61
C LEU A 99 -2.69 -6.24 -4.27
N VAL A 100 -2.64 -5.43 -5.34
CA VAL A 100 -3.84 -5.07 -6.10
C VAL A 100 -4.41 -6.29 -6.81
N SER A 101 -3.55 -7.10 -7.45
CA SER A 101 -3.95 -8.35 -8.08
C SER A 101 -4.53 -9.35 -7.06
N ASP A 102 -3.86 -9.55 -5.93
CA ASP A 102 -4.31 -10.46 -4.87
C ASP A 102 -5.68 -10.04 -4.29
N LEU A 103 -5.91 -8.73 -4.15
CA LEU A 103 -7.20 -8.20 -3.70
C LEU A 103 -8.32 -8.42 -4.73
N ALA A 104 -8.01 -8.30 -6.03
CA ALA A 104 -8.97 -8.62 -7.07
C ALA A 104 -9.31 -10.11 -7.06
N PHE A 105 -8.29 -10.96 -7.00
CA PHE A 105 -8.45 -12.40 -6.90
C PHE A 105 -9.31 -12.81 -5.69
N LEU A 106 -9.04 -12.25 -4.51
CA LEU A 106 -9.83 -12.55 -3.30
C LEU A 106 -11.31 -12.15 -3.45
N LYS A 107 -11.62 -11.05 -4.14
CA LYS A 107 -13.01 -10.65 -4.42
C LYS A 107 -13.73 -11.64 -5.35
N ASP A 108 -13.03 -12.11 -6.38
CA ASP A 108 -13.58 -13.10 -7.31
C ASP A 108 -13.80 -14.45 -6.60
N GLN A 109 -12.86 -14.84 -5.73
CA GLN A 109 -12.98 -16.04 -4.91
C GLN A 109 -14.14 -15.94 -3.90
N MET A 110 -14.34 -14.77 -3.28
CA MET A 110 -15.48 -14.53 -2.39
C MET A 110 -16.81 -14.72 -3.14
N THR A 111 -16.96 -14.04 -4.28
CA THR A 111 -18.16 -14.14 -5.13
C THR A 111 -18.41 -15.58 -5.60
N THR A 112 -17.35 -16.28 -6.05
CA THR A 112 -17.46 -17.68 -6.51
C THR A 112 -17.89 -18.61 -5.38
N SER A 113 -17.32 -18.42 -4.19
CA SER A 113 -17.67 -19.20 -3.00
C SER A 113 -19.12 -18.96 -2.58
N GLU A 114 -19.58 -17.71 -2.58
CA GLU A 114 -20.98 -17.34 -2.28
C GLU A 114 -21.97 -18.03 -3.23
N VAL A 115 -21.69 -17.99 -4.54
CA VAL A 115 -22.53 -18.66 -5.54
C VAL A 115 -22.53 -20.18 -5.33
N ASN A 116 -21.38 -20.77 -5.02
CA ASN A 116 -21.28 -22.21 -4.77
C ASN A 116 -22.05 -22.63 -3.51
N ILE A 117 -21.97 -21.84 -2.43
CA ILE A 117 -22.77 -22.08 -1.21
C ILE A 117 -24.27 -22.03 -1.54
N ALA A 118 -24.71 -21.02 -2.29
CA ALA A 118 -26.10 -20.90 -2.71
C ALA A 118 -26.56 -22.09 -3.58
N ARG A 119 -25.71 -22.56 -4.51
CA ARG A 119 -26.00 -23.75 -5.34
C ARG A 119 -26.14 -25.02 -4.51
N VAL A 120 -25.26 -25.24 -3.54
CA VAL A 120 -25.32 -26.40 -2.65
C VAL A 120 -26.56 -26.33 -1.77
N PHE A 121 -26.89 -25.15 -1.24
CA PHE A 121 -28.11 -24.95 -0.46
C PHE A 121 -29.36 -25.23 -1.31
N ASN A 122 -29.42 -24.71 -2.53
CA ASN A 122 -30.52 -24.97 -3.46
C ASN A 122 -30.64 -26.45 -3.82
N TRP A 123 -29.53 -27.17 -3.95
CA TRP A 123 -29.52 -28.60 -4.18
C TRP A 123 -30.05 -29.38 -2.97
N ASP A 124 -29.59 -29.05 -1.75
CA ASP A 124 -30.04 -29.68 -0.49
C ASP A 124 -31.56 -29.49 -0.29
N VAL A 125 -32.08 -28.27 -0.50
CA VAL A 125 -33.53 -27.99 -0.43
C VAL A 125 -34.32 -28.83 -1.44
N ARG A 126 -33.83 -28.96 -2.69
CA ARG A 126 -34.50 -29.78 -3.71
C ARG A 126 -34.48 -31.27 -3.35
N GLU A 127 -33.38 -31.75 -2.77
CA GLU A 127 -33.24 -33.15 -2.41
C GLU A 127 -34.12 -33.53 -1.19
N ARG A 128 -34.21 -32.67 -0.18
CA ARG A 128 -35.13 -32.85 0.96
C ARG A 128 -36.60 -32.85 0.53
N ARG A 129 -36.98 -31.95 -0.38
CA ARG A 129 -38.33 -31.94 -0.98
C ARG A 129 -38.65 -33.26 -1.70
N LYS A 130 -37.69 -33.84 -2.44
CA LYS A 130 -37.88 -35.15 -3.09
C LYS A 130 -38.02 -36.30 -2.10
N ARG A 131 -37.35 -36.24 -0.95
CA ARG A 131 -37.42 -37.27 0.10
C ARG A 131 -38.67 -37.18 0.97
N GLY A 132 -39.55 -36.20 0.75
CA GLY A 132 -40.80 -36.03 1.50
C GLY A 132 -40.60 -35.49 2.93
N GLU A 133 -39.37 -35.08 3.28
CA GLU A 133 -39.07 -34.41 4.54
C GLU A 133 -39.46 -32.94 4.39
N GLY A 134 -40.71 -32.63 4.79
CA GLY A 134 -41.32 -31.31 4.68
C GLY A 134 -40.48 -30.19 5.31
N THR A 135 -40.34 -29.09 4.59
CA THR A 135 -39.63 -27.87 4.99
C THR A 135 -40.33 -27.17 6.16
N ALA A 136 -39.75 -27.22 7.36
CA ALA A 136 -40.22 -26.47 8.53
C ALA A 136 -39.47 -25.14 8.79
N GLY A 137 -38.98 -24.44 7.74
CA GLY A 137 -38.10 -23.28 7.98
C GLY A 137 -38.12 -22.09 7.02
N ALA A 138 -39.05 -21.99 6.06
CA ALA A 138 -39.00 -20.90 5.07
C ALA A 138 -40.37 -20.38 4.64
N ALA A 139 -41.22 -19.96 5.59
CA ALA A 139 -42.52 -19.35 5.30
C ALA A 139 -42.75 -18.04 6.09
N GLY A 140 -41.76 -17.14 6.15
CA GLY A 140 -41.85 -15.95 7.01
C GLY A 140 -41.20 -14.66 6.52
N ALA A 141 -41.02 -14.42 5.22
CA ALA A 141 -40.43 -13.15 4.78
C ALA A 141 -41.02 -12.47 3.53
N ASP A 142 -41.74 -13.16 2.63
CA ASP A 142 -42.10 -12.56 1.34
C ASP A 142 -43.62 -12.38 1.12
N ALA A 143 -44.34 -11.86 2.12
CA ALA A 143 -45.77 -11.53 1.96
C ALA A 143 -46.20 -10.27 2.75
N GLU A 144 -45.42 -9.19 2.70
CA GLU A 144 -45.91 -7.83 2.99
C GLU A 144 -45.40 -6.87 1.90
N SER A 145 -46.05 -6.90 0.73
CA SER A 145 -46.25 -5.71 -0.13
C SER A 145 -47.07 -6.10 -1.35
N GLU A 146 -48.40 -6.07 -1.24
CA GLU A 146 -49.31 -5.64 -2.31
C GLU A 146 -50.77 -5.68 -1.80
N GLY A 147 -51.39 -4.50 -1.73
CA GLY A 147 -52.85 -4.39 -1.89
C GLY A 147 -53.70 -4.03 -0.66
N LYS A 148 -53.88 -2.72 -0.50
CA LYS A 148 -55.04 -1.99 0.07
C LYS A 148 -54.99 -1.56 1.53
#